data_AF-A0A956H2B1-F1
#
_entry.id   AF-A0A956H2B1-F1
#
_cell.length_a   1.000
_cell.length_b   1.000
_cell.length_c   1.000
_cell.angle_alpha   90.00
_cell.angle_beta   90.00
_cell.angle_gamma   90.00
#
_symmetry.space_group_name_H-M   'P 1'
#
loop_
_entity.id
_entity.type
_entity.pdbx_description
1 polymer ?
#
loop_
_entity_poly.entity_id
_entity_poly.type
_entity_poly.pdbx_seq_one_letter_code
_entity_poly.pdbx_strand_id
1 'polypeptide(L)'
;MSDVSSEIYQAVREVITRRSYDRAMAATSLCERLLHSEGAILRQDDEILVGDRPVSKDRELLTRMAQSTGLGFAIYAGNRRVAVATVLDAGTPPELGDFAHGDLVDRVLRRREVYKGSVDYRGREYLTVCRPLHASGGQDFAPIGMIEAFQDKEAYFDLLAAAARSGVEAEVADVEERADGMESIIHFIDDVARRLQLLALNGNIIAAQAGEHGRAFRVVCRELGSLADQAKQTGQEVRKLIQAMGLERNETAFMNRLENLAEEAERNEKNQGQARAD
;
A
#
# COMPACT_ATOMS: atom_id res chain seq x y z
N MET A 1 12.90 -11.14 -36.69
CA MET A 1 13.73 -10.28 -35.83
C MET A 1 12.90 -9.25 -35.04
N SER A 2 11.67 -8.87 -35.43
CA SER A 2 10.82 -7.95 -34.64
C SER A 2 9.85 -8.61 -33.66
N ASP A 3 9.45 -9.88 -33.87
CA ASP A 3 8.43 -10.56 -33.06
C ASP A 3 8.92 -11.01 -31.68
N VAL A 4 10.09 -11.66 -31.61
CA VAL A 4 10.56 -12.32 -30.38
C VAL A 4 10.94 -11.31 -29.29
N SER A 5 11.65 -10.22 -29.64
CA SER A 5 11.90 -9.12 -28.69
C SER A 5 10.61 -8.40 -28.26
N SER A 6 9.57 -8.39 -29.11
CA SER A 6 8.27 -7.82 -28.75
C SER A 6 7.52 -8.72 -27.78
N GLU A 7 7.53 -10.04 -27.99
CA GLU A 7 6.93 -11.03 -27.10
C GLU A 7 7.56 -11.02 -25.70
N ILE A 8 8.89 -10.97 -25.61
CA ILE A 8 9.61 -10.89 -24.33
C ILE A 8 9.31 -9.57 -23.62
N TYR A 9 9.32 -8.46 -24.35
CA TYR A 9 8.97 -7.15 -23.80
C TYR A 9 7.54 -7.13 -23.23
N GLN A 10 6.58 -7.74 -23.93
CA GLN A 10 5.21 -7.87 -23.44
C GLN A 10 5.10 -8.79 -22.22
N ALA A 11 5.79 -9.93 -22.22
CA ALA A 11 5.79 -10.86 -21.09
C ALA A 11 6.36 -10.20 -19.81
N VAL A 12 7.48 -9.47 -19.94
CA VAL A 12 8.07 -8.68 -18.85
C VAL A 12 7.08 -7.62 -18.37
N ARG A 13 6.44 -6.90 -19.29
CA ARG A 13 5.44 -5.88 -18.99
C ARG A 13 4.25 -6.42 -18.20
N GLU A 14 3.75 -7.60 -18.56
CA GLU A 14 2.64 -8.27 -17.87
C GLU A 14 3.02 -8.70 -16.45
N VAL A 15 4.19 -9.32 -16.27
CA VAL A 15 4.67 -9.75 -14.95
C VAL A 15 4.84 -8.56 -14.01
N ILE A 16 5.42 -7.48 -14.52
CA ILE A 16 5.67 -6.24 -13.79
C ILE A 16 4.35 -5.56 -13.42
N THR A 17 3.44 -5.41 -14.39
CA THR A 17 2.09 -4.88 -14.16
C THR A 17 1.35 -5.67 -13.07
N ARG A 18 1.41 -7.01 -13.14
CA ARG A 18 0.79 -7.89 -12.16
C ARG A 18 1.38 -7.65 -10.76
N ARG A 19 2.71 -7.60 -10.64
CA ARG A 19 3.41 -7.33 -9.37
C ARG A 19 3.07 -5.95 -8.82
N SER A 20 3.02 -4.92 -9.65
CA SER A 20 2.64 -3.57 -9.22
C SER A 20 1.23 -3.55 -8.65
N TYR A 21 0.29 -4.27 -9.26
CA TYR A 21 -1.05 -4.41 -8.69
C TYR A 21 -1.06 -5.19 -7.38
N ASP A 22 -0.26 -6.25 -7.24
CA ASP A 22 -0.21 -7.05 -6.01
C ASP A 22 0.43 -6.23 -4.86
N ARG A 23 1.46 -5.42 -5.17
CA ARG A 23 2.04 -4.42 -4.28
C ARG A 23 1.01 -3.38 -3.86
N ALA A 24 0.36 -2.73 -4.83
CA ALA A 24 -0.68 -1.75 -4.56
C ALA A 24 -1.81 -2.35 -3.73
N MET A 25 -2.25 -3.58 -4.04
CA MET A 25 -3.25 -4.32 -3.26
C MET A 25 -2.87 -4.45 -1.80
N ALA A 26 -1.68 -4.93 -1.48
CA ALA A 26 -1.26 -5.04 -0.09
C ALA A 26 -1.07 -3.67 0.56
N ALA A 27 -0.52 -2.68 -0.17
CA ALA A 27 -0.26 -1.35 0.35
C ALA A 27 -1.54 -0.62 0.77
N THR A 28 -2.63 -0.69 0.00
CA THR A 28 -3.90 -0.07 0.45
C THR A 28 -4.48 -0.78 1.70
N SER A 29 -4.07 -2.03 2.01
CA SER A 29 -4.70 -2.87 3.04
C SER A 29 -3.98 -2.63 4.34
N LEU A 30 -2.66 -2.47 4.21
CA LEU A 30 -1.83 -1.85 5.20
C LEU A 30 -2.38 -0.46 5.56
N CYS A 31 -2.65 0.40 4.58
CA CYS A 31 -3.18 1.74 4.83
C CYS A 31 -4.47 1.72 5.65
N GLU A 32 -5.45 0.90 5.25
CA GLU A 32 -6.70 0.72 6.00
C GLU A 32 -6.47 0.31 7.45
N ARG A 33 -5.59 -0.68 7.68
CA ARG A 33 -5.29 -1.18 9.02
C ARG A 33 -4.57 -0.15 9.88
N LEU A 34 -3.65 0.62 9.31
CA LEU A 34 -2.96 1.68 10.02
C LEU A 34 -3.92 2.80 10.43
N LEU A 35 -4.83 3.20 9.54
CA LEU A 35 -5.88 4.15 9.87
C LEU A 35 -6.74 3.64 11.05
N HIS A 36 -7.16 2.36 11.03
CA HIS A 36 -7.91 1.79 12.15
C HIS A 36 -7.10 1.71 13.45
N SER A 37 -5.79 1.50 13.38
CA SER A 37 -4.91 1.48 14.56
C SER A 37 -4.72 2.87 15.20
N GLU A 38 -4.88 3.94 14.42
CA GLU A 38 -4.78 5.32 14.90
C GLU A 38 -6.07 5.85 15.54
N GLY A 39 -7.21 5.20 15.30
CA GLY A 39 -8.48 5.56 15.92
C GLY A 39 -9.70 5.06 15.17
N ALA A 40 -10.89 5.34 15.72
CA ALA A 40 -12.14 5.00 15.07
C ALA A 40 -12.32 5.79 13.76
N ILE A 41 -12.56 5.09 12.65
CA ILE A 41 -12.80 5.73 11.36
C ILE A 41 -14.27 6.07 11.24
N LEU A 42 -14.58 7.32 10.91
CA LEU A 42 -15.95 7.77 10.66
C LEU A 42 -15.96 8.82 9.57
N ARG A 43 -17.09 8.95 8.88
CA ARG A 43 -17.32 10.05 7.96
C ARG A 43 -18.21 11.10 8.61
N GLN A 44 -17.77 12.34 8.54
CA GLN A 44 -18.57 13.49 8.91
C GLN A 44 -18.57 14.46 7.73
N ASP A 45 -19.75 14.71 7.16
CA ASP A 45 -19.94 15.52 5.97
C ASP A 45 -19.05 15.06 4.79
N ASP A 46 -18.15 15.92 4.32
CA ASP A 46 -17.23 15.69 3.21
C ASP A 46 -15.81 15.31 3.68
N GLU A 47 -15.68 14.80 4.90
CA GLU A 47 -14.41 14.44 5.52
C GLU A 47 -14.41 13.01 6.10
N ILE A 48 -13.22 12.41 6.12
CA ILE A 48 -12.95 11.18 6.85
C ILE A 48 -12.17 11.56 8.11
N LEU A 49 -12.64 11.12 9.27
CA LEU A 49 -11.98 11.27 10.55
C LEU A 49 -11.41 9.94 11.00
N VAL A 50 -10.24 10.01 11.63
CA VAL A 50 -9.61 8.92 12.38
C VAL A 50 -9.48 9.39 13.83
N GLY A 51 -10.32 8.85 14.71
CA GLY A 51 -10.56 9.43 16.02
C GLY A 51 -11.23 10.80 15.88
N ASP A 52 -10.57 11.84 16.38
CA ASP A 52 -10.98 13.24 16.27
C ASP A 52 -10.24 14.02 15.17
N ARG A 53 -9.32 13.37 14.45
CA ARG A 53 -8.46 14.00 13.45
C ARG A 53 -8.99 13.81 12.04
N PRO A 54 -9.26 14.88 11.27
CA PRO A 54 -9.61 14.77 9.87
C PRO A 54 -8.38 14.40 9.04
N VAL A 55 -8.51 13.36 8.21
CA VAL A 55 -7.44 12.83 7.36
C VAL A 55 -6.94 13.85 6.33
N SER A 56 -7.77 14.82 5.94
CA SER A 56 -7.36 15.93 5.07
C SER A 56 -6.28 16.82 5.70
N LYS A 57 -6.21 16.89 7.03
CA LYS A 57 -5.24 17.70 7.79
C LYS A 57 -4.05 16.90 8.31
N ASP A 58 -4.18 15.59 8.45
CA ASP A 58 -3.12 14.70 8.93
C ASP A 58 -2.77 13.65 7.86
N ARG A 59 -1.77 14.00 7.06
CA ARG A 59 -1.31 13.20 5.91
C ARG A 59 0.00 12.47 6.20
N GLU A 60 0.46 12.46 7.45
CA GLU A 60 1.77 11.90 7.81
C GLU A 60 1.82 10.40 7.49
N LEU A 61 0.76 9.66 7.85
CA LEU A 61 0.63 8.25 7.51
C LEU A 61 0.74 8.01 5.99
N LEU A 62 -0.08 8.69 5.20
CA LEU A 62 -0.07 8.56 3.74
C LEU A 62 1.29 8.93 3.14
N THR A 63 1.95 9.95 3.68
CA THR A 63 3.27 10.40 3.23
C THR A 63 4.34 9.33 3.50
N ARG A 64 4.36 8.76 4.71
CA ARG A 64 5.26 7.66 5.07
C ARG A 64 4.99 6.42 4.23
N MET A 65 3.72 6.11 3.97
CA MET A 65 3.35 5.02 3.08
C MET A 65 3.82 5.26 1.64
N ALA A 66 3.64 6.47 1.12
CA ALA A 66 4.09 6.79 -0.23
C ALA A 66 5.62 6.64 -0.37
N GLN A 67 6.38 7.16 0.60
CA GLN A 67 7.83 7.05 0.65
C GLN A 67 8.32 5.60 0.77
N SER A 68 7.72 4.80 1.64
CA SER A 68 8.14 3.41 1.87
C SER A 68 7.67 2.42 0.79
N THR A 69 6.59 2.72 0.07
CA THR A 69 6.05 1.81 -0.96
C THR A 69 6.46 2.20 -2.39
N GLY A 70 6.86 3.45 -2.60
CA GLY A 70 7.01 4.03 -3.94
C GLY A 70 5.67 4.33 -4.65
N LEU A 71 4.53 4.15 -3.98
CA LEU A 71 3.20 4.35 -4.54
C LEU A 71 2.61 5.69 -4.11
N GLY A 72 1.75 6.26 -4.94
CA GLY A 72 0.88 7.34 -4.52
C GLY A 72 -0.32 6.79 -3.78
N PHE A 73 -0.84 7.54 -2.80
CA PHE A 73 -2.05 7.19 -2.07
C PHE A 73 -3.07 8.31 -2.17
N ALA A 74 -4.35 7.95 -2.21
CA ALA A 74 -5.43 8.89 -2.00
C ALA A 74 -6.52 8.30 -1.11
N ILE A 75 -7.16 9.15 -0.31
CA ILE A 75 -8.34 8.82 0.47
C ILE A 75 -9.50 9.69 -0.02
N TYR A 76 -10.65 9.05 -0.16
CA TYR A 76 -11.89 9.68 -0.60
C TYR A 76 -12.94 9.64 0.50
N ALA A 77 -13.66 10.74 0.71
CA ALA A 77 -14.92 10.78 1.44
C ALA A 77 -16.06 10.62 0.42
N GLY A 78 -16.76 9.48 0.47
CA GLY A 78 -17.58 9.05 -0.66
C GLY A 78 -16.72 8.97 -1.93
N ASN A 79 -17.05 9.77 -2.94
CA ASN A 79 -16.31 9.88 -4.20
C ASN A 79 -15.43 11.13 -4.30
N ARG A 80 -15.34 11.98 -3.27
CA ARG A 80 -14.53 13.20 -3.28
C ARG A 80 -13.17 12.95 -2.64
N ARG A 81 -12.07 13.30 -3.32
CA ARG A 81 -10.72 13.11 -2.81
C ARG A 81 -10.43 14.10 -1.69
N VAL A 82 -10.16 13.61 -0.48
CA VAL A 82 -9.94 14.42 0.73
C VAL A 82 -8.50 14.40 1.22
N ALA A 83 -7.71 13.42 0.80
CA ALA A 83 -6.28 13.39 1.05
C ALA A 83 -5.56 12.69 -0.10
N VAL A 84 -4.31 13.10 -0.33
CA VAL A 84 -3.42 12.47 -1.31
C VAL A 84 -2.00 12.44 -0.73
N ALA A 85 -1.14 11.53 -1.16
CA ALA A 85 0.29 11.62 -0.93
C ALA A 85 0.97 10.99 -2.14
N THR A 86 2.08 11.53 -2.59
CA THR A 86 2.79 11.01 -3.76
C THR A 86 4.29 11.14 -3.54
N VAL A 87 5.02 10.36 -4.30
CA VAL A 87 6.47 10.45 -4.48
C VAL A 87 6.75 10.65 -5.97
N LEU A 88 7.98 11.04 -6.32
CA LEU A 88 8.38 11.25 -7.72
C LEU A 88 8.02 10.05 -8.60
N ASP A 89 8.28 8.84 -8.12
CA ASP A 89 8.08 7.59 -8.86
C ASP A 89 6.60 7.19 -9.01
N ALA A 90 5.72 7.78 -8.21
CA ALA A 90 4.28 7.60 -8.30
C ALA A 90 3.64 8.54 -9.34
N GLY A 91 4.41 9.50 -9.84
CA GLY A 91 3.97 10.52 -10.80
C GLY A 91 3.27 11.72 -10.15
N THR A 92 2.68 12.55 -11.00
CA THR A 92 1.96 13.75 -10.56
C THR A 92 0.71 13.32 -9.80
N PRO A 93 0.43 13.88 -8.60
CA PRO A 93 -0.69 13.43 -7.80
C PRO A 93 -2.01 13.84 -8.47
N PRO A 94 -3.04 12.99 -8.43
CA PRO A 94 -4.41 13.40 -8.71
C PRO A 94 -4.83 14.56 -7.78
N GLU A 95 -5.51 15.58 -8.30
CA GLU A 95 -5.75 16.82 -7.53
C GLU A 95 -6.64 16.58 -6.30
N LEU A 96 -6.27 17.24 -5.19
CA LEU A 96 -7.08 17.24 -3.99
C LEU A 96 -8.43 17.92 -4.27
N GLY A 97 -9.53 17.30 -3.83
CA GLY A 97 -10.87 17.82 -4.02
C GLY A 97 -11.59 17.34 -5.29
N ASP A 98 -10.87 16.74 -6.24
CA ASP A 98 -11.47 16.12 -7.42
C ASP A 98 -12.35 14.91 -7.06
N PHE A 99 -13.26 14.58 -7.97
CA PHE A 99 -14.11 13.40 -7.85
C PHE A 99 -13.44 12.18 -8.50
N ALA A 100 -13.66 11.01 -7.91
CA ALA A 100 -13.21 9.74 -8.46
C ALA A 100 -13.84 9.45 -9.82
N HIS A 101 -13.09 8.76 -10.68
CA HIS A 101 -13.59 8.29 -11.98
C HIS A 101 -14.84 7.42 -11.80
N GLY A 102 -15.78 7.49 -12.76
CA GLY A 102 -17.07 6.80 -12.68
C GLY A 102 -16.94 5.29 -12.43
N ASP A 103 -15.93 4.66 -13.01
CA ASP A 103 -15.65 3.23 -12.81
C ASP A 103 -15.23 2.90 -11.37
N LEU A 104 -14.44 3.77 -10.73
CA LEU A 104 -14.09 3.62 -9.32
C LEU A 104 -15.35 3.74 -8.46
N VAL A 105 -16.21 4.73 -8.74
CA VAL A 105 -17.46 4.92 -8.02
C VAL A 105 -18.38 3.70 -8.15
N ASP A 106 -18.55 3.15 -9.36
CA ASP A 106 -19.42 2.00 -9.58
C ASP A 106 -18.88 0.73 -8.91
N ARG A 107 -17.61 0.40 -9.16
CA ARG A 107 -16.98 -0.81 -8.61
C ARG A 107 -16.83 -0.73 -7.09
N VAL A 108 -16.25 0.35 -6.59
CA VAL A 108 -15.76 0.43 -5.21
C VAL A 108 -16.86 0.86 -4.25
N LEU A 109 -17.61 1.91 -4.57
CA LEU A 109 -18.64 2.44 -3.67
C LEU A 109 -19.98 1.71 -3.82
N ARG A 110 -20.42 1.43 -5.07
CA ARG A 110 -21.74 0.81 -5.29
C ARG A 110 -21.70 -0.72 -5.16
N ARG A 111 -20.75 -1.38 -5.82
CA ARG A 111 -20.63 -2.85 -5.79
C ARG A 111 -19.81 -3.38 -4.62
N ARG A 112 -19.10 -2.51 -3.89
CA ARG A 112 -18.22 -2.86 -2.76
C ARG A 112 -17.07 -3.80 -3.18
N GLU A 113 -16.64 -3.68 -4.43
CA GLU A 113 -15.56 -4.49 -5.00
C GLU A 113 -14.24 -3.71 -4.97
N VAL A 114 -13.13 -4.42 -4.85
CA VAL A 114 -11.82 -3.82 -5.09
C VAL A 114 -11.65 -3.60 -6.60
N TYR A 115 -11.35 -2.38 -6.99
CA TYR A 115 -10.95 -2.04 -8.35
C TYR A 115 -9.46 -2.30 -8.53
N LYS A 116 -9.10 -2.94 -9.65
CA LYS A 116 -7.73 -3.18 -10.11
C LYS A 116 -7.70 -2.91 -11.61
N GLY A 117 -7.03 -1.85 -12.03
CA GLY A 117 -7.03 -1.42 -13.43
C GLY A 117 -6.24 -0.14 -13.67
N SER A 118 -6.36 0.43 -14.86
CA SER A 118 -5.75 1.72 -15.19
C SER A 118 -6.78 2.83 -15.21
N VAL A 119 -6.43 3.97 -14.62
CA VAL A 119 -7.25 5.19 -14.62
C VAL A 119 -6.47 6.30 -15.31
N ASP A 120 -7.11 7.00 -16.25
CA ASP A 120 -6.54 8.21 -16.84
C ASP A 120 -6.76 9.39 -15.91
N TYR A 121 -5.67 10.07 -15.54
CA TYR A 121 -5.71 11.37 -14.91
C TYR A 121 -5.02 12.39 -15.82
N ARG A 122 -5.84 13.13 -16.57
CA ARG A 122 -5.41 14.24 -17.45
C ARG A 122 -4.45 13.80 -18.57
N GLY A 123 -4.75 12.68 -19.22
CA GLY A 123 -3.95 12.15 -20.32
C GLY A 123 -2.73 11.34 -19.89
N ARG A 124 -2.63 10.98 -18.60
CA ARG A 124 -1.65 10.05 -18.07
C ARG A 124 -2.37 8.85 -17.48
N GLU A 125 -1.97 7.66 -17.88
CA GLU A 125 -2.48 6.42 -17.31
C GLU A 125 -1.78 6.09 -16.00
N TYR A 126 -2.56 5.83 -14.96
CA TYR A 126 -2.08 5.36 -13.68
C TYR A 126 -2.53 3.92 -13.47
N LEU A 127 -1.62 3.07 -13.05
CA LEU A 127 -1.96 1.78 -12.48
C LEU A 127 -2.59 2.03 -11.11
N THR A 128 -3.86 1.62 -10.94
CA THR A 128 -4.66 1.95 -9.78
C THR A 128 -5.23 0.69 -9.13
N VAL A 129 -5.08 0.63 -7.82
CA VAL A 129 -5.89 -0.23 -6.95
C VAL A 129 -6.70 0.66 -6.03
N CYS A 130 -8.02 0.47 -6.00
CA CYS A 130 -8.91 1.24 -5.16
C CYS A 130 -9.88 0.33 -4.42
N ARG A 131 -10.10 0.58 -3.13
CA ARG A 131 -10.90 -0.28 -2.27
C ARG A 131 -11.87 0.48 -1.38
N PRO A 132 -12.98 -0.17 -0.97
CA PRO A 132 -13.96 0.47 -0.12
C PRO A 132 -13.35 0.74 1.26
N LEU A 133 -13.55 1.96 1.77
CA LEU A 133 -13.25 2.33 3.16
C LEU A 133 -14.54 2.26 3.97
N HIS A 134 -14.51 1.54 5.09
CA HIS A 134 -15.66 1.38 5.99
C HIS A 134 -15.45 2.13 7.29
N ALA A 135 -16.55 2.51 7.94
CA ALA A 135 -16.49 3.08 9.29
C ALA A 135 -16.12 2.01 10.32
N SER A 136 -15.49 2.42 11.42
CA SER A 136 -15.31 1.59 12.60
C SER A 136 -16.67 1.21 13.19
N GLY A 137 -16.96 -0.09 13.29
CA GLY A 137 -18.25 -0.59 13.79
C GLY A 137 -18.91 -1.65 12.92
N GLY A 138 -18.39 -1.92 11.71
CA GLY A 138 -18.74 -3.12 10.94
C GLY A 138 -18.63 -2.97 9.43
N GLN A 139 -18.19 -4.03 8.74
CA GLN A 139 -18.10 -4.10 7.27
C GLN A 139 -19.47 -4.27 6.58
N ASP A 140 -20.54 -4.48 7.34
CA ASP A 140 -21.91 -4.65 6.80
C ASP A 140 -22.50 -3.33 6.26
N PHE A 141 -21.99 -2.19 6.73
CA PHE A 141 -22.43 -0.87 6.31
C PHE A 141 -21.89 -0.48 4.93
N ALA A 142 -22.56 0.48 4.29
CA ALA A 142 -22.09 1.00 3.01
C ALA A 142 -20.69 1.64 3.17
N PRO A 143 -19.80 1.53 2.18
CA PRO A 143 -18.52 2.21 2.20
C PRO A 143 -18.71 3.71 2.41
N ILE A 144 -17.98 4.26 3.37
CA ILE A 144 -17.99 5.71 3.65
C ILE A 144 -17.04 6.47 2.72
N GLY A 145 -16.19 5.75 2.00
CA GLY A 145 -15.15 6.32 1.18
C GLY A 145 -14.36 5.26 0.43
N MET A 146 -13.18 5.65 -0.03
CA MET A 146 -12.26 4.75 -0.73
C MET A 146 -10.82 5.02 -0.31
N ILE A 147 -10.00 3.97 -0.34
CA ILE A 147 -8.54 4.10 -0.31
C ILE A 147 -8.03 3.69 -1.70
N GLU A 148 -7.21 4.55 -2.28
CA GLU A 148 -6.56 4.34 -3.56
C GLU A 148 -5.05 4.29 -3.37
N ALA A 149 -4.41 3.31 -4.01
CA ALA A 149 -2.99 3.36 -4.31
C ALA A 149 -2.82 3.44 -5.82
N PHE A 150 -1.97 4.34 -6.30
CA PHE A 150 -1.76 4.59 -7.72
C PHE A 150 -0.27 4.74 -8.04
N GLN A 151 0.09 4.48 -9.28
CA GLN A 151 1.43 4.73 -9.80
C GLN A 151 1.35 5.08 -11.29
N ASP A 152 2.12 6.06 -11.72
CA ASP A 152 2.26 6.42 -13.13
C ASP A 152 2.76 5.20 -13.94
N LYS A 153 1.99 4.82 -14.95
CA LYS A 153 2.23 3.62 -15.75
C LYS A 153 3.48 3.77 -16.61
N GLU A 154 3.75 4.96 -17.15
CA GLU A 154 4.90 5.20 -18.04
C GLU A 154 6.18 5.41 -17.25
N ALA A 155 6.15 6.20 -16.17
CA ALA A 155 7.32 6.45 -15.34
C ALA A 155 7.95 5.15 -14.81
N TYR A 156 7.12 4.17 -14.46
CA TYR A 156 7.60 2.88 -13.99
C TYR A 156 8.26 2.04 -15.10
N PHE A 157 7.72 2.03 -16.31
CA PHE A 157 8.34 1.33 -17.44
C PHE A 157 9.60 2.01 -17.94
N ASP A 158 9.66 3.34 -17.91
CA ASP A 158 10.85 4.11 -18.28
C ASP A 158 12.00 3.89 -17.29
N LEU A 159 11.69 3.82 -16.00
CA LEU A 159 12.65 3.48 -14.94
C LEU A 159 13.25 2.09 -15.16
N LEU A 160 12.41 1.08 -15.40
CA LEU A 160 12.83 -0.29 -15.67
C LEU A 160 13.62 -0.43 -16.98
N ALA A 161 13.21 0.28 -18.03
CA ALA A 161 13.96 0.31 -19.28
C ALA A 161 15.33 0.97 -19.11
N ALA A 162 15.45 1.96 -18.21
CA ALA A 162 16.73 2.55 -17.85
C ALA A 162 17.59 1.58 -17.01
N ALA A 163 17.01 0.88 -16.03
CA ALA A 163 17.69 -0.12 -15.21
C ALA A 163 18.24 -1.30 -16.04
N ALA A 164 17.45 -1.78 -17.01
CA ALA A 164 17.88 -2.80 -17.97
C ALA A 164 19.07 -2.35 -18.84
N ARG A 165 19.24 -1.03 -19.05
CA ARG A 165 20.37 -0.46 -19.81
C ARG A 165 21.60 -0.18 -18.94
N SER A 166 21.44 0.06 -17.63
CA SER A 166 22.54 0.46 -16.73
C SER A 166 23.18 -0.68 -15.95
N GLY A 167 22.62 -1.90 -16.00
CA GLY A 167 23.01 -2.98 -15.11
C GLY A 167 22.22 -2.91 -13.81
N VAL A 168 21.68 -4.06 -13.42
CA VAL A 168 20.65 -4.30 -12.38
C VAL A 168 20.99 -3.81 -10.96
N GLU A 169 22.19 -3.30 -10.70
CA GLU A 169 22.71 -3.03 -9.35
C GLU A 169 22.08 -1.82 -8.64
N ALA A 170 21.66 -0.79 -9.38
CA ALA A 170 21.12 0.44 -8.77
C ALA A 170 19.69 0.28 -8.21
N GLU A 171 18.94 -0.73 -8.66
CA GLU A 171 17.53 -0.92 -8.32
C GLU A 171 17.33 -1.81 -7.08
N VAL A 172 18.25 -2.75 -6.83
CA VAL A 172 18.28 -3.52 -5.57
C VAL A 172 18.40 -2.58 -4.37
N ALA A 173 19.20 -1.52 -4.48
CA ALA A 173 19.39 -0.56 -3.40
C ALA A 173 18.13 0.26 -3.06
N ASP A 174 17.34 0.66 -4.06
CA ASP A 174 16.11 1.45 -3.85
C ASP A 174 14.95 0.57 -3.32
N VAL A 175 14.86 -0.68 -3.77
CA VAL A 175 13.91 -1.65 -3.18
C VAL A 175 14.29 -2.01 -1.75
N GLU A 176 15.59 -2.17 -1.47
CA GLU A 176 16.11 -2.38 -0.10
C GLU A 176 15.78 -1.18 0.81
N GLU A 177 15.99 0.04 0.35
CA GLU A 177 15.68 1.26 1.13
C GLU A 177 14.17 1.36 1.45
N ARG A 178 13.32 1.01 0.49
CA ARG A 178 11.86 1.00 0.66
C ARG A 178 11.39 -0.10 1.63
N ALA A 179 11.99 -1.29 1.55
CA ALA A 179 11.73 -2.38 2.51
C ALA A 179 12.16 -2.00 3.94
N ASP A 180 13.30 -1.34 4.10
CA ASP A 180 13.78 -0.82 5.39
C ASP A 180 12.84 0.26 5.96
N GLY A 181 12.32 1.15 5.10
CA GLY A 181 11.31 2.14 5.47
C GLY A 181 10.01 1.51 5.99
N MET A 182 9.57 0.40 5.40
CA MET A 182 8.40 -0.35 5.88
C MET A 182 8.65 -1.06 7.20
N GLU A 183 9.83 -1.66 7.39
CA GLU A 183 10.19 -2.30 8.67
C GLU A 183 10.26 -1.25 9.79
N SER A 184 10.71 -0.03 9.49
CA SER A 184 10.67 1.12 10.42
C SER A 184 9.23 1.46 10.86
N ILE A 185 8.25 1.44 9.95
CA ILE A 185 6.83 1.66 10.29
C ILE A 185 6.31 0.53 11.19
N ILE A 186 6.68 -0.72 10.92
CA ILE A 186 6.31 -1.85 11.79
C ILE A 186 6.89 -1.67 13.20
N HIS A 187 8.16 -1.29 13.29
CA HIS A 187 8.82 -1.03 14.57
C HIS A 187 8.12 0.09 15.34
N PHE A 188 7.70 1.15 14.66
CA PHE A 188 6.91 2.22 15.27
C PHE A 188 5.57 1.70 15.82
N ILE A 189 4.84 0.87 15.09
CA ILE A 189 3.57 0.28 15.55
C ILE A 189 3.79 -0.60 16.78
N ASP A 190 4.81 -1.46 16.75
CA ASP A 190 5.17 -2.33 17.88
C ASP A 190 5.57 -1.50 19.11
N ASP A 191 6.25 -0.37 18.91
CA ASP A 191 6.61 0.55 19.99
C ASP A 191 5.38 1.26 20.57
N VAL A 192 4.44 1.71 19.73
CA VAL A 192 3.18 2.32 20.18
C VAL A 192 2.35 1.29 20.95
N ALA A 193 2.19 0.08 20.43
CA ALA A 193 1.49 -1.01 21.11
C ALA A 193 2.09 -1.28 22.49
N ARG A 194 3.43 -1.37 22.58
CA ARG A 194 4.15 -1.60 23.85
C ARG A 194 3.94 -0.47 24.85
N ARG A 195 3.96 0.79 24.40
CA ARG A 195 3.69 1.96 25.25
C ARG A 195 2.25 1.96 25.77
N LEU A 196 1.28 1.67 24.91
CA LEU A 196 -0.12 1.53 25.31
C LEU A 196 -0.33 0.41 26.33
N GLN A 197 0.33 -0.74 26.15
CA GLN A 197 0.26 -1.85 27.10
C GLN A 197 0.82 -1.45 28.48
N LEU A 198 1.93 -0.72 28.52
CA LEU A 198 2.54 -0.23 29.76
C LEU A 198 1.67 0.82 30.44
N LEU A 199 1.08 1.74 29.68
CA LEU A 199 0.10 2.73 30.17
C LEU A 199 -1.12 2.05 30.79
N ALA A 200 -1.70 1.07 30.08
CA ALA A 200 -2.82 0.27 30.54
C ALA A 200 -2.50 -0.51 31.83
N LEU A 201 -1.29 -1.10 31.91
CA LEU A 201 -0.84 -1.84 33.09
C LEU A 201 -0.65 -0.92 34.30
N ASN A 202 0.09 0.18 34.13
CA ASN A 202 0.34 1.15 35.19
C ASN A 202 -0.98 1.78 35.68
N GLY A 203 -1.88 2.09 34.75
CA GLY A 203 -3.20 2.61 35.09
C GLY A 203 -4.04 1.60 35.89
N ASN A 204 -4.00 0.31 35.55
CA ASN A 204 -4.67 -0.73 36.32
C ASN A 204 -4.13 -0.87 37.76
N ILE A 205 -2.82 -0.72 37.96
CA ILE A 205 -2.20 -0.73 39.29
C ILE A 205 -2.71 0.44 40.14
N ILE A 206 -2.70 1.66 39.57
CA ILE A 206 -3.21 2.86 40.25
C ILE A 206 -4.71 2.72 40.55
N ALA A 207 -5.47 2.20 39.59
CA ALA A 207 -6.91 1.99 39.76
C ALA A 207 -7.21 0.96 40.86
N ALA A 208 -6.39 -0.08 41.00
CA ALA A 208 -6.50 -1.05 42.09
C ALA A 208 -6.14 -0.42 43.45
N GLN A 209 -5.11 0.42 43.51
CA GLN A 209 -4.73 1.17 44.72
C GLN A 209 -5.82 2.15 45.17
N ALA A 210 -6.55 2.76 44.23
CA ALA A 210 -7.66 3.66 44.52
C ALA A 210 -8.96 2.95 44.98
N GLY A 211 -8.99 1.62 44.97
CA GLY A 211 -10.14 0.82 45.42
C GLY A 211 -11.43 1.18 44.68
N GLU A 212 -12.47 1.59 45.42
CA GLU A 212 -13.77 1.97 44.87
C GLU A 212 -13.71 3.18 43.94
N HIS A 213 -12.81 4.12 44.20
CA HIS A 213 -12.65 5.33 43.40
C HIS A 213 -11.95 5.06 42.05
N GLY A 214 -11.27 3.93 41.90
CA GLY A 214 -10.58 3.53 40.67
C GLY A 214 -11.45 2.80 39.64
N ARG A 215 -12.72 2.49 39.95
CA ARG A 215 -13.57 1.65 39.09
C ARG A 215 -13.75 2.19 37.67
N ALA A 216 -13.99 3.50 37.51
CA ALA A 216 -14.11 4.12 36.19
C ALA A 216 -12.77 4.12 35.42
N PHE A 217 -11.66 4.33 36.14
CA PHE A 217 -10.33 4.33 35.54
C PHE A 217 -9.90 2.94 35.05
N ARG A 218 -10.33 1.86 35.73
CA ARG A 218 -10.13 0.46 35.26
C ARG A 218 -10.76 0.20 33.89
N VAL A 219 -11.91 0.82 33.60
CA VAL A 219 -12.57 0.67 32.30
C VAL A 219 -11.70 1.29 31.20
N VAL A 220 -11.18 2.50 31.43
CA VAL A 220 -10.25 3.17 30.51
C VAL A 220 -8.97 2.36 30.32
N CYS A 221 -8.40 1.81 31.39
CA CYS A 221 -7.19 0.99 31.30
C CYS A 221 -7.42 -0.32 30.53
N ARG A 222 -8.61 -0.90 30.62
CA ARG A 222 -8.99 -2.07 29.82
C ARG A 222 -9.09 -1.71 28.33
N GLU A 223 -9.65 -0.54 28.01
CA GLU A 223 -9.74 -0.06 26.63
C GLU A 223 -8.35 0.20 26.04
N LEU A 224 -7.44 0.83 26.80
CA LEU A 224 -6.04 1.01 26.39
C LEU A 224 -5.32 -0.33 26.15
N GLY A 225 -5.61 -1.35 26.96
CA GLY A 225 -5.08 -2.71 26.75
C GLY A 225 -5.61 -3.35 25.47
N SER A 226 -6.91 -3.21 25.20
CA SER A 226 -7.54 -3.66 23.96
C SER A 226 -6.92 -2.98 22.73
N LEU A 227 -6.70 -1.66 22.79
CA LEU A 227 -6.03 -0.91 21.72
C LEU A 227 -4.58 -1.36 21.50
N ALA A 228 -3.85 -1.66 22.57
CA ALA A 228 -2.49 -2.20 22.48
C ALA A 228 -2.46 -3.58 21.78
N ASP A 229 -3.40 -4.47 22.13
CA ASP A 229 -3.51 -5.79 21.52
C ASP A 229 -3.91 -5.69 20.04
N GLN A 230 -4.83 -4.77 19.70
CA GLN A 230 -5.22 -4.47 18.31
C GLN A 230 -4.05 -3.92 17.50
N ALA A 231 -3.25 -3.00 18.05
CA ALA A 231 -2.06 -2.48 17.39
C ALA A 231 -1.02 -3.57 17.12
N LYS A 232 -0.81 -4.49 18.07
CA LYS A 232 0.10 -5.64 17.90
C LYS A 232 -0.37 -6.62 16.83
N GLN A 233 -1.67 -6.95 16.83
CA GLN A 233 -2.25 -7.79 15.78
C GLN A 233 -2.10 -7.12 14.42
N THR A 234 -2.37 -5.81 14.35
CA THR A 234 -2.19 -5.01 13.15
C THR A 234 -0.75 -5.13 12.64
N GLY A 235 0.26 -4.90 13.48
CA GLY A 235 1.68 -5.04 13.12
C GLY A 235 2.04 -6.42 12.56
N GLN A 236 1.51 -7.51 13.13
CA GLN A 236 1.71 -8.86 12.59
C GLN A 236 1.07 -9.06 11.22
N GLU A 237 -0.14 -8.54 11.03
CA GLU A 237 -0.81 -8.59 9.74
C GLU A 237 -0.11 -7.70 8.71
N VAL A 238 0.55 -6.59 9.13
CA VAL A 238 1.38 -5.73 8.26
C VAL A 238 2.59 -6.52 7.77
N ARG A 239 3.32 -7.19 8.66
CA ARG A 239 4.46 -8.06 8.29
C ARG A 239 4.06 -9.09 7.23
N LYS A 240 2.90 -9.74 7.39
CA LYS A 240 2.37 -10.69 6.39
C LYS A 240 2.03 -10.04 5.05
N LEU A 241 1.55 -8.79 5.03
CA LEU A 241 1.33 -8.07 3.78
C LEU A 241 2.63 -7.73 3.08
N ILE A 242 3.65 -7.31 3.83
CA ILE A 242 4.99 -7.01 3.27
C ILE A 242 5.60 -8.27 2.64
N GLN A 243 5.44 -9.41 3.30
CA GLN A 243 5.75 -10.73 2.74
C GLN A 243 4.98 -11.00 1.44
N ALA A 244 3.67 -10.75 1.43
CA ALA A 244 2.82 -10.94 0.25
C ALA A 244 3.15 -9.95 -0.89
N MET A 245 3.70 -8.77 -0.59
CA MET A 245 4.22 -7.83 -1.59
C MET A 245 5.50 -8.32 -2.27
N GLY A 246 6.13 -9.39 -1.76
CA GLY A 246 7.39 -9.90 -2.29
C GLY A 246 8.59 -8.99 -2.00
N LEU A 247 8.48 -8.11 -1.00
CA LEU A 247 9.51 -7.16 -0.58
C LEU A 247 10.47 -7.75 0.48
N GLU A 248 10.31 -9.03 0.85
CA GLU A 248 11.36 -9.75 1.58
C GLU A 248 12.56 -10.01 0.66
N ARG A 249 13.75 -10.13 1.27
CA ARG A 249 15.12 -10.36 0.72
C ARG A 249 15.31 -11.48 -0.34
N ASN A 250 14.26 -11.98 -0.99
CA ASN A 250 14.30 -12.98 -2.06
C ASN A 250 14.12 -12.39 -3.47
N GLU A 251 14.37 -11.09 -3.66
CA GLU A 251 14.37 -10.50 -4.99
C GLU A 251 15.51 -11.05 -5.85
N THR A 252 16.63 -11.47 -5.25
CA THR A 252 17.69 -12.24 -5.93
C THR A 252 17.14 -13.48 -6.64
N ALA A 253 16.14 -14.16 -6.08
CA ALA A 253 15.51 -15.32 -6.72
C ALA A 253 14.53 -14.95 -7.85
N PHE A 254 14.02 -13.71 -7.85
CA PHE A 254 13.25 -13.14 -8.96
C PHE A 254 14.19 -12.66 -10.07
N MET A 255 15.28 -11.97 -9.72
CA MET A 255 16.32 -11.51 -10.65
C MET A 255 17.01 -12.66 -11.34
N ASN A 256 17.41 -13.70 -10.60
CA ASN A 256 17.93 -14.93 -11.19
C ASN A 256 16.92 -15.57 -12.16
N ARG A 257 15.61 -15.42 -11.91
CA ARG A 257 14.59 -15.96 -12.81
C ARG A 257 14.43 -15.13 -14.09
N LEU A 258 14.54 -13.81 -13.99
CA LEU A 258 14.50 -12.92 -15.16
C LEU A 258 15.75 -13.05 -16.02
N GLU A 259 16.94 -13.14 -15.42
CA GLU A 259 18.20 -13.41 -16.15
C GLU A 259 18.13 -14.75 -16.88
N ASN A 260 17.71 -15.83 -16.20
CA ASN A 260 17.59 -17.13 -16.86
C ASN A 260 16.60 -17.10 -18.04
N LEU A 261 15.48 -16.36 -17.93
CA LEU A 261 14.52 -16.22 -19.03
C LEU A 261 15.08 -15.40 -20.20
N ALA A 262 15.87 -14.35 -19.92
CA ALA A 262 16.53 -13.55 -20.95
C ALA A 262 17.65 -14.34 -21.65
N GLU A 263 18.44 -15.11 -20.90
CA GLU A 263 19.49 -15.98 -21.44
C GLU A 263 18.92 -17.12 -22.28
N GLU A 264 17.83 -17.77 -21.83
CA GLU A 264 17.13 -18.79 -22.61
C GLU A 264 16.58 -18.24 -23.93
N ALA A 265 16.08 -17.01 -23.92
CA ALA A 265 15.61 -16.33 -25.12
C ALA A 265 16.75 -16.09 -26.12
N GLU A 266 17.90 -15.55 -25.68
CA GLU A 266 19.07 -15.36 -26.54
C GLU A 266 19.59 -16.69 -27.11
N ARG A 267 19.56 -17.76 -26.31
CA ARG A 267 20.00 -19.09 -26.73
C ARG A 267 19.06 -19.69 -27.79
N ASN A 268 17.76 -19.48 -27.63
CA ASN A 268 16.76 -19.91 -28.61
C ASN A 268 16.87 -19.11 -29.92
N GLU A 269 17.18 -17.82 -29.86
CA GLU A 269 17.45 -17.02 -31.06
C GLU A 269 18.70 -17.51 -31.83
N LYS A 270 19.78 -17.83 -31.12
CA LYS A 270 21.00 -18.39 -31.76
C LYS A 270 20.75 -19.73 -32.42
N ASN A 271 20.00 -20.62 -31.78
CA ASN A 271 19.67 -21.95 -32.32
C ASN A 271 18.71 -21.88 -33.52
N GLN A 272 17.73 -20.96 -33.51
CA GLN A 272 16.82 -20.77 -34.65
C GLN A 272 17.48 -20.06 -35.84
N GLY A 273 18.48 -19.21 -35.58
CA GLY A 273 19.30 -18.59 -36.63
C GLY A 273 20.18 -19.60 -37.38
N GLN A 274 20.70 -20.62 -36.68
CA GLN A 274 21.48 -21.69 -37.30
C GLN A 274 20.61 -22.68 -38.09
N ALA A 275 19.42 -23.04 -37.59
CA ALA A 275 18.50 -23.96 -38.28
C ALA A 275 17.84 -23.40 -39.56
N ARG A 276 17.96 -22.10 -39.83
CA ARG A 276 17.48 -21.45 -41.06
C ARG A 276 18.58 -21.19 -42.09
N ALA A 277 19.84 -21.43 -41.71
CA ALA A 277 21.02 -21.23 -42.56
C ALA A 277 21.52 -22.54 -43.22
N ASP A 278 21.01 -23.68 -42.77
CA ASP A 278 21.18 -25.02 -43.36
C ASP A 278 19.95 -25.41 -44.20
#